data_AF-A0AAE4B4X0-F1
#
_entry.id   AF-A0AAE4B4X0-F1
#
_cell.length_a   1.000
_cell.length_b   1.000
_cell.length_c   1.000
_cell.angle_alpha   90.00
_cell.angle_beta   90.00
_cell.angle_gamma   90.00
#
_symmetry.space_group_name_H-M   'P 1'
#
loop_
_entity.id
_entity.type
_entity.pdbx_description
1 polymer ?
#
loop_
_entity_poly.entity_id
_entity_poly.type
_entity_poly.pdbx_seq_one_letter_code
_entity_poly.pdbx_strand_id
1 'polypeptide(L)'
;MAFDFEQFLGKPLDWELQRCVALIPDQDWDKGPEHIAEKIEDIRAEYEAEKSAGQSREPEYEPENVTHLFRHPRSAVASVTYAAASINQSFEQFGMETAQWLNETPEFLRSLELVPANLKRIGDILANQPQNEASEQALREEIGSLNARIAQLEKELAKAKDDLELEAKPWFEKLALLRTGLAAAIGTVWTVSGDDLGPKKRCEMLAEFWEFFGGPEWECGEEKPAHKLPETELPPTTEA
;
A
#
# COMPACT_ATOMS: atom_id res chain seq x y z
N MET A 1 0.25 -0.84 42.92
CA MET A 1 0.60 -0.08 41.70
C MET A 1 0.91 -1.12 40.64
N ALA A 2 -0.06 -1.41 39.78
CA ALA A 2 0.17 -2.24 38.60
C ALA A 2 0.89 -1.35 37.58
N PHE A 3 2.08 -1.74 37.16
CA PHE A 3 2.78 -1.09 36.06
C PHE A 3 2.00 -1.41 34.77
N ASP A 4 1.55 -0.36 34.12
CA ASP A 4 0.78 -0.42 32.88
C ASP A 4 1.75 -0.71 31.71
N PHE A 5 1.82 -2.00 31.32
CA PHE A 5 2.72 -2.50 30.28
C PHE A 5 2.30 -2.05 28.86
N GLU A 6 1.09 -1.52 28.69
CA GLU A 6 0.57 -1.10 27.38
C GLU A 6 1.21 0.20 26.87
N GLN A 7 1.82 1.00 27.74
CA GLN A 7 2.44 2.27 27.34
C GLN A 7 3.87 2.15 26.79
N PHE A 8 4.49 0.96 26.88
CA PHE A 8 5.86 0.72 26.41
C PHE A 8 5.92 0.19 24.96
N LEU A 9 4.80 -0.30 24.43
CA LEU A 9 4.72 -0.82 23.07
C LEU A 9 4.17 0.26 22.14
N GLY A 10 4.96 1.31 21.94
CA GLY A 10 4.82 2.13 20.73
C GLY A 10 4.86 1.22 19.50
N LYS A 11 4.28 1.66 18.37
CA LYS A 11 4.35 0.89 17.11
C LYS A 11 5.77 0.39 16.89
N PRO A 12 5.99 -0.93 16.72
CA PRO A 12 7.33 -1.47 16.58
C PRO A 12 8.03 -0.78 15.41
N LEU A 13 9.27 -0.34 15.66
CA LEU A 13 10.13 0.20 14.61
C LEU A 13 10.28 -0.84 13.50
N ASP A 14 10.42 -0.38 12.26
CA ASP A 14 10.75 -1.22 11.10
C ASP A 14 11.90 -2.19 11.47
N TRP A 15 11.73 -3.47 11.17
CA TRP A 15 12.67 -4.51 11.57
C TRP A 15 14.08 -4.29 11.00
N GLU A 16 14.19 -3.76 9.78
CA GLU A 16 15.48 -3.45 9.19
C GLU A 16 16.14 -2.26 9.89
N LEU A 17 15.35 -1.26 10.28
CA LEU A 17 15.83 -0.16 11.11
C LEU A 17 16.30 -0.65 12.48
N GLN A 18 15.55 -1.57 13.12
CA GLN A 18 15.97 -2.19 14.38
C GLN A 18 17.28 -2.98 14.23
N ARG A 19 17.47 -3.68 13.11
CA ARG A 19 18.72 -4.38 12.79
C ARG A 19 19.88 -3.40 12.66
N CYS A 20 19.69 -2.26 11.99
CA CYS A 20 20.73 -1.22 11.90
C CYS A 20 21.10 -0.66 13.29
N VAL A 21 20.10 -0.42 14.15
CA VAL A 21 20.34 0.02 15.54
C VAL A 21 21.07 -1.06 16.35
N ALA A 22 20.73 -2.34 16.16
CA ALA A 22 21.40 -3.45 16.84
C ALA A 22 22.87 -3.63 16.42
N LEU A 23 23.27 -3.05 15.29
CA LEU A 23 24.66 -3.06 14.80
C LEU A 23 25.50 -1.88 15.32
N ILE A 24 24.93 -1.00 16.15
CA ILE A 24 25.70 0.05 16.83
C ILE A 24 26.81 -0.61 17.67
N PRO A 25 28.08 -0.22 17.51
CA PRO A 25 29.19 -0.82 18.25
C PRO A 25 29.03 -0.69 19.78
N ASP A 26 29.42 -1.72 20.53
CA ASP A 26 29.38 -1.74 22.00
C ASP A 26 30.07 -0.52 22.66
N GLN A 27 31.17 -0.07 22.07
CA GLN A 27 31.90 1.13 22.51
C GLN A 27 31.07 2.43 22.47
N ASP A 28 30.00 2.48 21.67
CA ASP A 28 29.08 3.61 21.59
C ASP A 28 27.97 3.48 22.64
N TRP A 29 27.58 2.26 23.02
CA TRP A 29 26.64 2.00 24.13
C TRP A 29 27.22 2.45 25.48
N ASP A 30 28.53 2.31 25.66
CA ASP A 30 29.25 2.75 26.87
C ASP A 30 29.29 4.28 27.04
N LYS A 31 29.00 5.06 25.99
CA LYS A 31 29.01 6.53 26.03
C LYS A 31 27.72 7.14 26.59
N GLY A 32 26.73 6.31 26.89
CA GLY A 32 25.49 6.72 27.53
C GLY A 32 24.33 6.97 26.57
N PRO A 33 23.12 7.18 27.13
CA PRO A 33 21.88 7.16 26.37
C PRO A 33 21.73 8.35 25.41
N GLU A 34 22.28 9.53 25.73
CA GLU A 34 22.22 10.70 24.84
C GLU A 34 23.02 10.47 23.54
N HIS A 35 24.18 9.82 23.63
CA HIS A 35 25.02 9.47 22.48
C HIS A 35 24.34 8.44 21.58
N ILE A 36 23.68 7.44 22.19
CA ILE A 36 22.93 6.43 21.45
C ILE A 36 21.71 7.05 20.75
N ALA A 37 21.02 7.99 21.38
CA ALA A 37 19.90 8.68 20.75
C ALA A 37 20.33 9.43 19.47
N GLU A 38 21.47 10.13 19.50
CA GLU A 38 22.05 10.78 18.32
C GLU A 38 22.38 9.76 17.22
N LYS A 39 22.98 8.62 17.57
CA LYS A 39 23.29 7.55 16.61
C LYS A 39 22.05 6.92 15.97
N ILE A 40 20.97 6.75 16.73
CA ILE A 40 19.72 6.22 16.20
C ILE A 40 19.10 7.21 15.20
N GLU A 41 19.22 8.52 15.43
CA GLU A 41 18.75 9.53 14.49
C GLU A 41 19.61 9.57 13.21
N ASP A 42 20.93 9.43 13.31
CA ASP A 42 21.81 9.28 12.14
C ASP A 42 21.41 8.05 11.31
N ILE A 43 21.23 6.90 11.97
CA ILE A 43 20.81 5.64 11.32
C ILE A 43 19.43 5.79 10.69
N ARG A 44 18.49 6.49 11.34
CA ARG A 44 17.16 6.75 10.79
C ARG A 44 17.26 7.60 9.53
N ALA A 45 18.05 8.67 9.56
CA ALA A 45 18.24 9.56 8.42
C ALA A 45 18.91 8.84 7.24
N GLU A 46 19.93 8.02 7.49
CA GLU A 46 20.59 7.20 6.47
C GLU A 46 19.64 6.14 5.91
N TYR A 47 18.91 5.43 6.77
CA TYR A 47 17.93 4.42 6.34
C TYR A 47 16.80 5.03 5.50
N GLU A 48 16.27 6.21 5.88
CA GLU A 48 15.28 6.91 5.06
C GLU A 48 15.87 7.41 3.74
N ALA A 49 17.13 7.87 3.73
CA ALA A 49 17.83 8.29 2.54
C ALA A 49 18.10 7.11 1.59
N GLU A 50 18.53 5.96 2.10
CA GLU A 50 18.74 4.73 1.33
C GLU A 50 17.42 4.16 0.80
N LYS A 51 16.36 4.15 1.62
CA LYS A 51 15.01 3.74 1.20
C LYS A 51 14.44 4.64 0.12
N SER A 52 14.86 5.91 0.11
CA SER A 52 14.51 6.87 -0.95
C SER A 52 15.41 6.72 -2.17
N ALA A 53 16.70 6.46 -1.99
CA ALA A 53 17.68 6.27 -3.06
C ALA A 53 17.56 4.93 -3.79
N GLY A 54 16.98 3.91 -3.13
CA GLY A 54 16.66 2.61 -3.72
C GLY A 54 15.41 2.61 -4.60
N GLN A 55 14.68 3.73 -4.69
CA GLN A 55 13.64 3.91 -5.69
C GLN A 55 14.32 4.27 -7.01
N SER A 56 14.85 3.25 -7.68
CA SER A 56 15.19 3.38 -9.10
C SER A 56 13.97 3.97 -9.79
N ARG A 57 14.17 5.07 -10.51
CA ARG A 57 13.09 5.67 -11.30
C ARG A 57 12.59 4.59 -12.27
N GLU A 58 11.28 4.43 -12.35
CA GLU A 58 10.62 3.41 -13.18
C GLU A 58 9.75 4.09 -14.26
N PRO A 59 10.35 4.65 -15.33
CA PRO A 59 9.64 5.49 -16.28
C PRO A 59 8.53 4.75 -17.04
N GLU A 60 8.64 3.43 -17.15
CA GLU A 60 7.65 2.58 -17.83
C GLU A 60 6.33 2.45 -17.05
N TYR A 61 6.34 2.78 -15.75
CA TYR A 61 5.19 2.72 -14.87
C TYR A 61 4.67 4.11 -14.46
N GLU A 62 5.36 5.19 -14.85
CA GLU A 62 4.95 6.57 -14.57
C GLU A 62 3.65 6.93 -15.34
N PRO A 63 2.65 7.52 -14.67
CA PRO A 63 1.42 7.94 -15.33
C PRO A 63 1.68 9.14 -16.25
N GLU A 64 0.95 9.21 -17.37
CA GLU A 64 1.11 10.29 -18.35
C GLU A 64 0.70 11.67 -17.76
N ASN A 65 -0.31 11.68 -16.87
CA ASN A 65 -0.81 12.91 -16.25
C ASN A 65 -1.35 12.69 -14.83
N VAL A 66 -0.90 13.53 -13.89
CA VAL A 66 -1.34 13.55 -12.48
C VAL A 66 -2.10 14.81 -12.08
N THR A 67 -2.29 15.76 -13.00
CA THR A 67 -2.96 17.04 -12.79
C THR A 67 -4.38 16.85 -12.23
N HIS A 68 -5.06 15.76 -12.61
CA HIS A 68 -6.41 15.46 -12.13
C HIS A 68 -6.46 15.24 -10.61
N LEU A 69 -5.39 14.74 -9.97
CA LEU A 69 -5.31 14.51 -8.53
C LEU A 69 -5.27 15.83 -7.75
N PHE A 70 -4.63 16.87 -8.31
CA PHE A 70 -4.61 18.22 -7.73
C PHE A 70 -5.95 18.95 -7.85
N ARG A 71 -6.89 18.47 -8.68
CA ARG A 71 -8.26 19.04 -8.76
C ARG A 71 -9.10 18.68 -7.54
N HIS A 72 -8.91 17.47 -6.99
CA HIS A 72 -9.65 16.97 -5.83
C HIS A 72 -8.71 16.33 -4.78
N PRO A 73 -7.72 17.09 -4.25
CA PRO A 73 -6.64 16.53 -3.45
C PRO A 73 -7.14 15.90 -2.16
N ARG A 74 -8.19 16.48 -1.54
CA ARG A 74 -8.81 15.90 -0.33
C ARG A 74 -9.35 14.48 -0.54
N SER A 75 -9.94 14.21 -1.70
CA SER A 75 -10.46 12.89 -2.02
C SER A 75 -9.32 11.90 -2.22
N ALA A 76 -8.32 12.29 -3.03
CA ALA A 76 -7.16 11.45 -3.29
C ALA A 76 -6.38 11.15 -2.00
N VAL A 77 -6.11 12.17 -1.17
CA VAL A 77 -5.46 12.03 0.15
C VAL A 77 -6.25 11.09 1.07
N ALA A 78 -7.58 11.24 1.14
CA ALA A 78 -8.41 10.36 1.95
C ALA A 78 -8.32 8.89 1.47
N SER A 79 -8.36 8.66 0.16
CA SER A 79 -8.23 7.32 -0.43
C SER A 79 -6.88 6.67 -0.12
N VAL A 80 -5.77 7.37 -0.37
CA VAL A 80 -4.43 6.81 -0.11
C VAL A 80 -4.17 6.58 1.38
N THR A 81 -4.68 7.47 2.24
CA THR A 81 -4.57 7.32 3.69
C THR A 81 -5.36 6.11 4.20
N TYR A 82 -6.61 5.96 3.72
CA TYR A 82 -7.44 4.83 4.07
C TYR A 82 -6.81 3.50 3.64
N ALA A 83 -6.26 3.43 2.43
CA ALA A 83 -5.64 2.21 1.95
C ALA A 83 -4.33 1.89 2.67
N ALA A 84 -3.47 2.87 2.91
CA ALA A 84 -2.28 2.67 3.73
C ALA A 84 -2.64 2.13 5.13
N ALA A 85 -3.66 2.68 5.77
CA ALA A 85 -4.15 2.21 7.06
C ALA A 85 -4.71 0.78 6.99
N SER A 86 -5.49 0.47 5.95
CA SER A 86 -6.12 -0.85 5.77
C SER A 86 -5.09 -1.94 5.53
N ILE A 87 -4.07 -1.66 4.72
CA ILE A 87 -2.96 -2.59 4.45
C ILE A 87 -2.16 -2.83 5.73
N ASN A 88 -1.75 -1.77 6.44
CA ASN A 88 -1.01 -1.90 7.70
C ASN A 88 -1.80 -2.71 8.72
N GLN A 89 -3.09 -2.43 8.90
CA GLN A 89 -3.95 -3.17 9.84
C GLN A 89 -4.05 -4.66 9.45
N SER A 90 -4.19 -4.96 8.16
CA SER A 90 -4.19 -6.34 7.66
C SER A 90 -2.88 -7.06 7.97
N PHE A 91 -1.73 -6.41 7.76
CA PHE A 91 -0.42 -6.99 8.09
C PHE A 91 -0.19 -7.14 9.60
N GLU A 92 -0.62 -6.16 10.41
CA GLU A 92 -0.57 -6.28 11.86
C GLU A 92 -1.37 -7.50 12.34
N GLN A 93 -2.60 -7.67 11.84
CA GLN A 93 -3.44 -8.82 12.18
C GLN A 93 -2.84 -10.15 11.69
N PHE A 94 -2.33 -10.17 10.45
CA PHE A 94 -1.65 -11.34 9.91
C PHE A 94 -0.41 -11.72 10.73
N GLY A 95 0.42 -10.75 11.09
CA GLY A 95 1.61 -10.94 11.91
C GLY A 95 1.26 -11.51 13.29
N MET A 96 0.24 -10.96 13.96
CA MET A 96 -0.22 -11.47 15.27
C MET A 96 -0.69 -12.93 15.18
N GLU A 97 -1.47 -13.26 14.15
CA GLU A 97 -2.05 -14.59 13.96
C GLU A 97 -1.04 -15.62 13.45
N THR A 98 0.10 -15.17 12.91
CA THR A 98 1.12 -16.04 12.33
C THR A 98 2.45 -16.04 13.07
N ALA A 99 2.59 -15.25 14.14
CA ALA A 99 3.83 -15.09 14.92
C ALA A 99 4.43 -16.41 15.45
N GLN A 100 3.62 -17.45 15.61
CA GLN A 100 4.10 -18.78 16.01
C GLN A 100 4.90 -19.49 14.89
N TRP A 101 4.63 -19.18 13.63
CA TRP A 101 5.21 -19.85 12.47
C TRP A 101 6.10 -18.95 11.62
N LEU A 102 5.82 -17.65 11.60
CA LEU A 102 6.51 -16.67 10.79
C LEU A 102 7.23 -15.66 11.69
N ASN A 103 8.52 -15.49 11.44
CA ASN A 103 9.35 -14.45 12.08
C ASN A 103 9.47 -13.19 11.21
N GLU A 104 9.12 -13.31 9.93
CA GLU A 104 9.15 -12.23 8.96
C GLU A 104 8.02 -12.42 7.94
N THR A 105 7.65 -11.31 7.28
CA THR A 105 6.68 -11.34 6.19
C THR A 105 7.20 -12.22 5.05
N PRO A 106 6.40 -13.19 4.55
CA PRO A 106 6.77 -14.03 3.43
C PRO A 106 7.23 -13.21 2.22
N GLU A 107 8.25 -13.67 1.51
CA GLU A 107 8.91 -12.91 0.43
C GLU A 107 7.92 -12.42 -0.64
N PHE A 108 6.96 -13.27 -1.04
CA PHE A 108 5.94 -12.92 -2.04
C PHE A 108 4.94 -11.83 -1.59
N LEU A 109 4.93 -11.48 -0.30
CA LEU A 109 4.12 -10.39 0.27
C LEU A 109 4.91 -9.11 0.51
N ARG A 110 6.24 -9.13 0.35
CA ARG A 110 7.11 -7.98 0.61
C ARG A 110 6.74 -6.78 -0.25
N SER A 111 6.34 -7.00 -1.50
CA SER A 111 5.86 -5.93 -2.38
C SER A 111 4.62 -5.23 -1.83
N LEU A 112 3.67 -5.97 -1.25
CA LEU A 112 2.46 -5.44 -0.64
C LEU A 112 2.74 -4.71 0.69
N GLU A 113 3.68 -5.22 1.49
CA GLU A 113 4.12 -4.60 2.76
C GLU A 113 4.72 -3.21 2.56
N LEU A 114 5.33 -2.95 1.40
CA LEU A 114 5.95 -1.66 1.06
C LEU A 114 4.97 -0.63 0.47
N VAL A 115 3.79 -1.05 0.02
CA VAL A 115 2.76 -0.17 -0.58
C VAL A 115 2.34 0.99 0.34
N PRO A 116 2.10 0.80 1.65
CA PRO A 116 1.67 1.88 2.54
C PRO A 116 2.64 3.07 2.58
N ALA A 117 3.95 2.82 2.47
CA ALA A 117 4.95 3.89 2.46
C ALA A 117 4.83 4.77 1.20
N ASN A 118 4.64 4.15 0.02
CA ASN A 118 4.38 4.87 -1.23
C ASN A 118 3.06 5.66 -1.14
N LEU A 119 1.98 5.04 -0.66
CA LEU A 119 0.68 5.70 -0.49
C LEU A 119 0.76 6.92 0.44
N LYS A 120 1.53 6.82 1.53
CA LYS A 120 1.76 7.93 2.45
C LYS A 120 2.49 9.08 1.76
N ARG A 121 3.58 8.82 1.02
CA ARG A 121 4.32 9.86 0.28
C ARG A 121 3.45 10.56 -0.77
N ILE A 122 2.63 9.80 -1.51
CA ILE A 122 1.62 10.35 -2.43
C ILE A 122 0.67 11.30 -1.68
N GLY A 123 0.15 10.86 -0.53
CA GLY A 123 -0.72 11.67 0.33
C GLY A 123 -0.03 12.95 0.81
N ASP A 124 1.22 12.86 1.24
CA ASP A 124 2.01 13.99 1.75
C ASP A 124 2.26 15.04 0.65
N ILE A 125 2.54 14.61 -0.59
CA ILE A 125 2.68 15.50 -1.75
C ILE A 125 1.35 16.22 -2.00
N LEU A 126 0.24 15.47 -2.10
CA LEU A 126 -1.08 16.02 -2.41
C LEU A 126 -1.65 16.93 -1.32
N ALA A 127 -1.28 16.69 -0.05
CA ALA A 127 -1.77 17.48 1.08
C ALA A 127 -0.97 18.76 1.29
N ASN A 128 0.35 18.73 1.07
CA ASN A 128 1.26 19.78 1.55
C ASN A 128 1.95 20.57 0.44
N GLN A 129 1.99 20.07 -0.80
CA GLN A 129 2.69 20.75 -1.89
C GLN A 129 1.73 21.52 -2.82
N PRO A 130 2.05 22.77 -3.19
CA PRO A 130 1.28 23.49 -4.19
C PRO A 130 1.51 22.87 -5.57
N GLN A 131 0.48 22.83 -6.42
CA GLN A 131 0.60 22.30 -7.77
C GLN A 131 1.62 23.12 -8.60
N ASN A 132 2.72 22.47 -8.98
CA ASN A 132 3.74 22.97 -9.89
C ASN A 132 4.46 21.78 -10.57
N GLU A 133 5.35 22.06 -11.53
CA GLU A 133 6.07 21.03 -12.27
C GLU A 133 6.86 20.06 -11.38
N ALA A 134 7.46 20.55 -10.28
CA ALA A 134 8.23 19.72 -9.37
C ALA A 134 7.33 18.78 -8.55
N SER A 135 6.20 19.27 -8.02
CA SER A 135 5.24 18.44 -7.29
C SER A 135 4.56 17.42 -8.21
N GLU A 136 4.28 17.80 -9.46
CA GLU A 136 3.70 16.89 -10.46
C GLU A 136 4.70 15.81 -10.89
N GLN A 137 5.99 16.15 -11.02
CA GLN A 137 7.03 15.16 -11.30
C GLN A 137 7.22 14.20 -10.11
N ALA A 138 7.34 14.72 -8.89
CA ALA A 138 7.47 13.89 -7.69
C ALA A 138 6.26 12.95 -7.52
N LEU A 139 5.05 13.44 -7.80
CA LEU A 139 3.84 12.62 -7.75
C LEU A 139 3.85 11.53 -8.82
N ARG A 140 4.29 11.83 -10.06
CA ARG A 140 4.45 10.82 -11.12
C ARG A 140 5.43 9.72 -10.73
N GLU A 141 6.56 10.10 -10.15
CA GLU A 141 7.59 9.15 -9.70
C GLU A 141 7.06 8.22 -8.59
N GLU A 142 6.36 8.75 -7.58
CA GLU A 142 5.80 7.95 -6.51
C GLU A 142 4.68 7.01 -7.00
N ILE A 143 3.85 7.47 -7.94
CA ILE A 143 2.82 6.64 -8.57
C ILE A 143 3.45 5.58 -9.48
N GLY A 144 4.52 5.92 -10.20
CA GLY A 144 5.29 4.96 -10.98
C GLY A 144 5.90 3.86 -10.12
N SER A 145 6.49 4.24 -8.99
CA SER A 145 7.00 3.29 -8.00
C SER A 145 5.88 2.41 -7.42
N LEU A 146 4.70 2.99 -7.14
CA LEU A 146 3.54 2.22 -6.69
C LEU A 146 3.10 1.20 -7.75
N ASN A 147 2.94 1.63 -9.01
CA ASN A 147 2.56 0.78 -10.13
C ASN A 147 3.56 -0.37 -10.34
N ALA A 148 4.87 -0.08 -10.27
CA ALA A 148 5.93 -1.10 -10.37
C ALA A 148 5.84 -2.15 -9.26
N ARG A 149 5.61 -1.72 -8.01
CA ARG A 149 5.43 -2.64 -6.87
C ARG A 149 4.21 -3.53 -7.02
N ILE A 150 3.11 -3.00 -7.57
CA ILE A 150 1.91 -3.78 -7.83
C ILE A 150 2.17 -4.80 -8.95
N ALA A 151 2.84 -4.40 -10.03
CA ALA A 151 3.24 -5.33 -11.10
C ALA A 151 4.20 -6.42 -10.60
N GLN A 152 5.07 -6.11 -9.63
CA GLN A 152 5.93 -7.09 -8.99
C GLN A 152 5.14 -8.03 -8.07
N LEU A 153 4.22 -7.50 -7.28
CA LEU A 153 3.30 -8.28 -6.45
C LEU A 153 2.48 -9.26 -7.30
N GLU A 154 1.97 -8.84 -8.46
CA GLU A 154 1.27 -9.71 -9.40
C GLU A 154 2.13 -10.92 -9.80
N LYS A 155 3.40 -10.70 -10.16
CA LYS A 155 4.33 -11.76 -10.54
C LYS A 155 4.64 -12.69 -9.36
N GLU A 156 4.78 -12.14 -8.17
CA GLU A 156 5.06 -12.88 -6.94
C GLU A 156 3.86 -13.74 -6.52
N LEU A 157 2.66 -13.20 -6.57
CA LEU A 157 1.42 -13.92 -6.27
C LEU A 157 1.13 -15.00 -7.31
N ALA A 158 1.37 -14.75 -8.60
CA ALA A 158 1.21 -15.77 -9.64
C ALA A 158 2.12 -16.98 -9.37
N LYS A 159 3.37 -16.75 -8.98
CA LYS A 159 4.29 -17.83 -8.59
C LYS A 159 3.84 -18.54 -7.31
N ALA A 160 3.39 -17.78 -6.32
CA ALA A 160 2.96 -18.33 -5.03
C ALA A 160 1.69 -19.19 -5.17
N LYS A 161 0.80 -18.84 -6.11
CA LYS A 161 -0.42 -19.61 -6.40
C LYS A 161 -0.13 -21.00 -6.97
N ASP A 162 0.95 -21.15 -7.72
CA ASP A 162 1.36 -22.44 -8.30
C ASP A 162 2.21 -23.30 -7.34
N ASP A 163 2.56 -22.78 -6.14
CA ASP A 163 3.42 -23.46 -5.18
C ASP A 163 2.62 -24.28 -4.15
N LEU A 164 2.52 -25.58 -4.40
CA LEU A 164 1.86 -26.55 -3.52
C LEU A 164 2.52 -26.66 -2.12
N GLU A 165 3.78 -26.28 -1.97
CA GLU A 165 4.42 -26.28 -0.65
C GLU A 165 3.95 -25.12 0.24
N LEU A 166 3.50 -24.02 -0.36
CA LEU A 166 2.89 -22.89 0.36
C LEU A 166 1.52 -23.28 0.91
N GLU A 167 0.68 -23.95 0.12
CA GLU A 167 -0.64 -24.40 0.56
C GLU A 167 -0.58 -25.34 1.76
N ALA A 168 0.48 -26.14 1.86
CA ALA A 168 0.69 -27.06 2.98
C ALA A 168 1.13 -26.37 4.28
N LYS A 169 1.42 -25.06 4.27
CA LYS A 169 1.91 -24.35 5.46
C LYS A 169 0.76 -24.08 6.46
N PRO A 170 1.01 -24.20 7.77
CA PRO A 170 -0.02 -24.02 8.80
C PRO A 170 -0.57 -22.58 8.89
N TRP A 171 0.17 -21.59 8.37
CA TRP A 171 -0.24 -20.19 8.33
C TRP A 171 -0.94 -19.80 7.02
N PHE A 172 -1.00 -20.69 6.02
CA PHE A 172 -1.49 -20.34 4.68
C PHE A 172 -2.93 -19.82 4.70
N GLU A 173 -3.83 -20.48 5.44
CA GLU A 173 -5.22 -20.02 5.59
C GLU A 173 -5.33 -18.61 6.21
N LYS A 174 -4.32 -18.18 6.96
CA LYS A 174 -4.28 -16.83 7.57
C LYS A 174 -4.00 -15.74 6.54
N LEU A 175 -3.57 -16.08 5.33
CA LEU A 175 -3.48 -15.12 4.22
C LEU A 175 -4.82 -14.39 4.02
N ALA A 176 -5.94 -15.05 4.32
CA ALA A 176 -7.27 -14.48 4.25
C ALA A 176 -7.47 -13.18 5.07
N LEU A 177 -6.59 -12.87 6.03
CA LEU A 177 -6.54 -11.61 6.79
C LEU A 177 -6.00 -10.43 5.97
N LEU A 178 -5.26 -10.70 4.90
CA LEU A 178 -4.67 -9.70 4.00
C LEU A 178 -5.62 -9.24 2.89
N ARG A 179 -6.79 -9.89 2.74
CA ARG A 179 -7.79 -9.56 1.69
C ARG A 179 -8.17 -8.08 1.65
N THR A 180 -8.46 -7.51 2.81
CA THR A 180 -8.86 -6.10 2.90
C THR A 180 -7.72 -5.16 2.52
N GLY A 181 -6.49 -5.47 2.94
CA GLY A 181 -5.30 -4.73 2.54
C GLY A 181 -5.07 -4.79 1.03
N LEU A 182 -5.12 -5.98 0.44
CA LEU A 182 -4.95 -6.17 -1.00
C LEU A 182 -6.02 -5.43 -1.81
N ALA A 183 -7.29 -5.54 -1.42
CA ALA A 183 -8.38 -4.81 -2.06
C ALA A 183 -8.18 -3.29 -1.99
N ALA A 184 -7.72 -2.78 -0.84
CA ALA A 184 -7.48 -1.36 -0.65
C ALA A 184 -6.28 -0.85 -1.48
N ALA A 185 -5.19 -1.63 -1.57
CA ALA A 185 -4.04 -1.33 -2.41
C ALA A 185 -4.47 -1.15 -3.87
N ILE A 186 -5.22 -2.12 -4.39
CA ILE A 186 -5.64 -2.14 -5.79
C ILE A 186 -6.68 -1.04 -6.09
N GLY A 187 -7.67 -0.88 -5.20
CA GLY A 187 -8.68 0.18 -5.34
C GLY A 187 -8.07 1.59 -5.34
N THR A 188 -6.94 1.77 -4.65
CA THR A 188 -6.25 3.06 -4.61
C THR A 188 -5.38 3.30 -5.84
N VAL A 189 -4.78 2.26 -6.40
CA VAL A 189 -4.11 2.35 -7.70
C VAL A 189 -5.13 2.78 -8.77
N TRP A 190 -6.39 2.34 -8.66
CA TRP A 190 -7.49 2.82 -9.52
C TRP A 190 -7.77 4.31 -9.38
N THR A 191 -7.77 4.85 -8.16
CA THR A 191 -8.06 6.28 -7.93
C THR A 191 -6.88 7.20 -8.25
N VAL A 192 -5.65 6.71 -8.14
CA VAL A 192 -4.44 7.55 -8.21
C VAL A 192 -3.75 7.49 -9.57
N SER A 193 -3.71 6.35 -10.25
CA SER A 193 -2.90 6.27 -11.47
C SER A 193 -3.54 7.01 -12.65
N GLY A 194 -4.88 7.00 -12.80
CA GLY A 194 -5.54 7.68 -13.92
C GLY A 194 -5.22 7.12 -15.33
N ASP A 195 -4.47 6.03 -15.43
CA ASP A 195 -3.95 5.46 -16.70
C ASP A 195 -4.80 4.28 -17.23
N ASP A 196 -4.60 3.99 -18.52
CA ASP A 196 -5.10 2.83 -19.28
C ASP A 196 -4.48 1.47 -18.87
N LEU A 197 -4.00 1.32 -17.63
CA LEU A 197 -3.84 -0.01 -17.03
C LEU A 197 -5.18 -0.75 -16.91
N GLY A 198 -6.28 -0.11 -17.32
CA GLY A 198 -7.57 -0.72 -17.56
C GLY A 198 -8.24 -1.02 -16.24
N PRO A 199 -9.32 -0.29 -15.88
CA PRO A 199 -10.23 -0.70 -14.81
C PRO A 199 -10.55 -2.21 -14.86
N LYS A 200 -10.61 -2.75 -16.09
CA LYS A 200 -10.75 -4.17 -16.39
C LYS A 200 -9.57 -5.03 -15.92
N LYS A 201 -8.31 -4.74 -16.32
CA LYS A 201 -7.14 -5.56 -15.91
C LYS A 201 -6.94 -5.56 -14.40
N ARG A 202 -7.21 -4.42 -13.74
CA ARG A 202 -7.14 -4.29 -12.27
C ARG A 202 -8.24 -5.07 -11.56
N CYS A 203 -9.42 -5.12 -12.14
CA CYS A 203 -10.48 -5.96 -11.64
C CYS A 203 -10.19 -7.45 -11.90
N GLU A 204 -9.73 -7.82 -13.09
CA GLU A 204 -9.33 -9.19 -13.44
C GLU A 204 -8.23 -9.68 -12.50
N MET A 205 -7.24 -8.84 -12.18
CA MET A 205 -6.25 -9.10 -11.14
C MET A 205 -6.91 -9.33 -9.76
N LEU A 206 -7.85 -8.46 -9.34
CA LEU A 206 -8.56 -8.66 -8.09
C LEU A 206 -9.24 -10.02 -8.07
N ALA A 207 -10.01 -10.36 -9.10
CA ALA A 207 -10.69 -11.64 -9.23
C ALA A 207 -9.72 -12.83 -9.17
N GLU A 208 -8.60 -12.75 -9.89
CA GLU A 208 -7.61 -13.84 -10.00
C GLU A 208 -6.92 -14.18 -8.67
N PHE A 209 -6.63 -13.17 -7.85
CA PHE A 209 -5.96 -13.35 -6.56
C PHE A 209 -6.94 -13.42 -5.39
N TRP A 210 -8.17 -12.95 -5.54
CA TRP A 210 -9.16 -12.96 -4.47
C TRP A 210 -9.46 -14.37 -3.94
N GLU A 211 -9.49 -15.37 -4.82
CA GLU A 211 -9.62 -16.78 -4.44
C GLU A 211 -8.41 -17.32 -3.69
N PHE A 212 -7.19 -16.91 -4.07
CA PHE A 212 -5.95 -17.32 -3.39
C PHE A 212 -5.94 -16.87 -1.92
N PHE A 213 -6.57 -15.75 -1.62
CA PHE A 213 -6.76 -15.26 -0.26
C PHE A 213 -8.06 -15.79 0.41
N GLY A 214 -8.72 -16.81 -0.15
CA GLY A 214 -9.92 -17.44 0.43
C GLY A 214 -11.19 -16.59 0.33
N GLY A 215 -11.27 -15.67 -0.65
CA GLY A 215 -12.48 -14.92 -0.99
C GLY A 215 -13.48 -15.74 -1.82
N PRO A 216 -14.78 -15.38 -1.80
CA PRO A 216 -15.77 -15.96 -2.72
C PRO A 216 -15.50 -15.50 -4.15
N GLU A 217 -15.87 -16.31 -5.15
CA GLU A 217 -15.74 -15.97 -6.58
C GLU A 217 -16.28 -14.55 -6.84
N TRP A 218 -15.42 -13.68 -7.37
CA TRP A 218 -15.74 -12.28 -7.65
C TRP A 218 -15.70 -12.05 -9.16
N GLU A 219 -16.86 -11.82 -9.75
CA GLU A 219 -16.96 -11.38 -11.13
C GLU A 219 -16.78 -9.86 -11.25
N CYS A 220 -15.85 -9.47 -12.10
CA CYS A 220 -15.74 -8.11 -12.59
C CYS A 220 -16.94 -7.80 -13.47
N GLY A 221 -17.93 -7.09 -12.90
CA GLY A 221 -19.17 -6.80 -13.58
C GLY A 221 -18.95 -6.29 -15.00
N GLU A 222 -19.50 -6.99 -15.98
CA GLU A 222 -19.71 -6.42 -17.31
C GLU A 222 -20.53 -5.13 -17.13
N GLU A 223 -20.18 -4.06 -17.85
CA GLU A 223 -21.07 -2.91 -18.00
C GLU A 223 -22.42 -3.44 -18.48
N LYS A 224 -23.38 -3.62 -17.56
CA LYS A 224 -24.77 -3.79 -17.96
C LYS A 224 -25.11 -2.53 -18.77
N PRO A 225 -25.55 -2.66 -20.03
CA PRO A 225 -25.93 -1.50 -20.82
C PRO A 225 -26.91 -0.69 -19.98
N ALA A 226 -26.62 0.60 -19.85
CA ALA A 226 -27.35 1.53 -19.00
C ALA A 226 -28.85 1.19 -19.07
N HIS A 227 -29.45 0.91 -17.91
CA HIS A 227 -30.88 0.73 -17.82
C HIS A 227 -31.48 2.01 -18.41
N LYS A 228 -32.08 1.90 -19.61
CA LYS A 228 -32.79 3.03 -20.22
C LYS A 228 -33.77 3.51 -19.17
N LEU A 229 -33.51 4.68 -18.60
CA LEU A 229 -34.46 5.36 -17.75
C LEU A 229 -35.75 5.44 -18.57
N PRO A 230 -36.91 5.05 -18.03
CA PRO A 230 -38.17 5.23 -18.73
C PRO A 230 -38.26 6.72 -19.10
N GLU A 231 -38.47 7.00 -20.39
CA GLU A 231 -38.75 8.35 -20.89
C GLU A 231 -39.85 8.93 -20.02
N THR A 232 -39.47 9.88 -19.15
CA THR A 232 -40.42 10.57 -18.30
C THR A 232 -41.08 11.57 -19.23
N GLU A 233 -42.27 11.24 -19.74
CA GLU A 233 -43.10 12.19 -20.47
C GLU A 233 -43.29 13.42 -19.58
N LEU A 234 -42.72 14.55 -20.01
CA LEU A 234 -42.93 15.82 -19.35
C LEU A 234 -44.42 16.17 -19.45
N PRO A 235 -45.09 16.60 -18.36
CA PRO A 235 -46.48 17.00 -18.42
C PRO A 235 -46.64 18.22 -19.35
N PRO A 236 -47.76 18.31 -20.09
CA PRO A 236 -47.97 19.38 -21.05
C PRO A 236 -47.92 20.74 -20.34
N THR A 237 -47.06 21.63 -20.85
CA THR A 237 -47.01 23.04 -20.45
C THR A 237 -48.39 23.66 -20.67
N THR A 238 -49.05 24.02 -19.58
CA THR A 238 -50.25 24.84 -19.63
C THR A 238 -49.80 26.26 -19.96
N GLU A 239 -50.04 26.69 -21.21
CA GLU A 239 -49.96 28.10 -21.56
C GLU A 239 -51.10 28.86 -20.86
N ALA A 240 -50.81 30.10 -20.46
CA ALA A 240 -51.70 31.01 -19.75
C ALA A 240 -52.88 31.50 -20.61
#